data_AF-A0A920F198-F1
#
_entry.id   AF-A0A920F198-F1
#
_cell.length_a   1.000
_cell.length_b   1.000
_cell.length_c   1.000
_cell.angle_alpha   90.00
_cell.angle_beta   90.00
_cell.angle_gamma   90.00
#
_symmetry.space_group_name_H-M   'P 1'
#
loop_
_entity.id
_entity.type
_entity.pdbx_description
1 polymer ?
#
loop_
_entity_poly.entity_id
_entity_poly.type
_entity_poly.pdbx_seq_one_letter_code
_entity_poly.pdbx_strand_id
1 'polypeptide(L)'
;MTEANLNNKFTLNDKYTLLEGRIILSGIQALVRLLLDQKQSDLIKGINTGTLVSGYRGSPVGVLDINLVRNKKLLTNIILTSFQESTKI
;
A
#
# COMPACT_ATOMS: atom_id res chain seq x y z
N MET A 1 4.25 30.24 -10.21
CA MET A 1 5.35 29.50 -9.55
C MET A 1 4.88 29.15 -8.15
N THR A 2 4.17 28.04 -7.96
CA THR A 2 3.60 27.68 -6.65
C THR A 2 4.67 26.97 -5.84
N GLU A 3 5.27 27.70 -4.90
CA GLU A 3 6.25 27.16 -3.95
C GLU A 3 5.64 25.97 -3.21
N ALA A 4 6.24 24.80 -3.42
CA ALA A 4 5.95 23.65 -2.58
C ALA A 4 6.44 24.01 -1.18
N ASN A 5 5.53 24.29 -0.24
CA ASN A 5 5.85 24.24 1.18
C ASN A 5 6.24 22.80 1.50
N LEU A 6 7.52 22.47 1.26
CA LEU A 6 8.15 21.23 1.69
C LEU A 6 8.33 21.39 3.19
N ASN A 7 7.25 21.08 3.91
CA ASN A 7 7.22 21.01 5.35
C ASN A 7 8.44 20.16 5.77
N ASN A 8 9.43 20.77 6.44
CA ASN A 8 10.77 20.19 6.66
C ASN A 8 10.76 19.00 7.66
N LYS A 9 9.57 18.44 7.91
CA LYS A 9 9.28 17.25 8.72
C LYS A 9 8.63 16.15 7.87
N PHE A 10 9.04 16.00 6.61
CA PHE A 10 8.60 14.87 5.79
C PHE A 10 9.20 13.57 6.35
N THR A 11 8.36 12.66 6.82
CA THR A 11 8.77 11.33 7.27
C THR A 11 8.53 10.28 6.20
N LEU A 12 9.26 9.16 6.25
CA LEU A 12 9.07 8.04 5.32
C LEU A 12 7.62 7.50 5.31
N ASN A 13 6.92 7.62 6.44
CA ASN A 13 5.54 7.16 6.58
C ASN A 13 4.52 8.07 5.88
N ASP A 14 4.87 9.35 5.66
CA ASP A 14 3.97 10.33 5.04
C ASP A 14 3.56 9.89 3.62
N LYS A 15 4.40 9.10 2.96
CA LYS A 15 4.10 8.43 1.69
C LYS A 15 2.80 7.60 1.73
N TYR A 16 2.43 7.08 2.89
CA TYR A 16 1.25 6.24 3.09
C TYR A 16 0.12 6.93 3.86
N THR A 17 0.41 8.00 4.61
CA THR A 17 -0.56 8.63 5.52
C THR A 17 -0.98 10.04 5.11
N LEU A 18 -0.17 10.74 4.31
CA LEU A 18 -0.48 12.10 3.86
C LEU A 18 -1.70 12.07 2.95
N LEU A 19 -2.77 12.80 3.31
CA LEU A 19 -4.03 12.82 2.55
C LEU A 19 -4.00 13.86 1.42
N GLU A 20 -3.26 14.94 1.59
CA GLU A 20 -3.20 16.06 0.65
C GLU A 20 -1.77 16.54 0.47
N GLY A 21 -1.41 16.97 -0.74
CA GLY A 21 -0.08 17.44 -1.09
C GLY A 21 0.63 16.54 -2.09
N ARG A 22 1.97 16.58 -2.09
CA ARG A 22 2.81 15.84 -3.05
C ARG A 22 3.66 14.81 -2.33
N ILE A 23 3.66 13.59 -2.86
CA ILE A 23 4.48 12.47 -2.39
C ILE A 23 5.20 11.83 -3.58
N ILE A 24 6.40 11.28 -3.35
CA ILE A 24 7.15 10.51 -4.35
C ILE A 24 7.13 9.04 -3.95
N LEU A 25 6.61 8.21 -4.84
CA LEU A 25 6.44 6.77 -4.66
C LEU A 25 7.15 6.02 -5.80
N SER A 26 7.78 4.88 -5.48
CA SER A 26 8.10 3.88 -6.50
C SER A 26 6.82 3.17 -6.96
N GLY A 27 6.85 2.48 -8.11
CA GLY A 27 5.67 1.76 -8.62
C GLY A 27 5.07 0.79 -7.60
N ILE A 28 5.91 0.06 -6.86
CA ILE A 28 5.44 -0.86 -5.80
C ILE A 28 4.83 -0.09 -4.62
N GLN A 29 5.44 1.03 -4.22
CA GLN A 29 4.89 1.86 -3.14
C GLN A 29 3.54 2.47 -3.53
N ALA A 30 3.35 2.82 -4.80
CA ALA A 30 2.08 3.29 -5.34
C ALA A 30 0.99 2.21 -5.28
N LEU A 31 1.32 0.95 -5.58
CA LEU A 31 0.38 -0.17 -5.42
C LEU A 31 -0.04 -0.38 -3.96
N VAL A 32 0.91 -0.30 -3.01
CA VAL A 32 0.58 -0.35 -1.57
C VAL A 32 -0.33 0.81 -1.18
N ARG A 33 0.00 2.03 -1.66
CA ARG A 33 -0.77 3.23 -1.36
C ARG A 33 -2.20 3.17 -1.92
N LEU A 34 -2.36 2.67 -3.14
CA LEU A 34 -3.67 2.50 -3.78
C LEU A 34 -4.64 1.67 -2.93
N LEU A 35 -4.16 0.60 -2.30
CA LEU A 35 -4.98 -0.24 -1.43
C LEU A 35 -5.47 0.50 -0.19
N LEU A 36 -4.60 1.34 0.40
CA LEU A 36 -4.95 2.19 1.54
C LEU A 36 -5.97 3.26 1.13
N ASP A 37 -5.75 3.92 0.00
CA ASP A 37 -6.65 4.97 -0.50
C ASP A 37 -8.02 4.40 -0.90
N GLN A 38 -8.07 3.20 -1.50
CA GLN A 38 -9.32 2.51 -1.79
C GLN A 38 -10.10 2.24 -0.50
N LYS A 39 -9.42 1.73 0.54
CA LYS A 39 -10.08 1.48 1.84
C LYS A 39 -10.59 2.77 2.48
N GLN A 40 -9.82 3.86 2.42
CA GLN A 40 -10.25 5.17 2.90
C GLN A 40 -11.50 5.65 2.14
N SER A 41 -11.52 5.49 0.81
CA SER A 41 -12.68 5.83 -0.02
C SER A 41 -13.92 5.03 0.38
N ASP A 42 -13.77 3.74 0.64
CA ASP A 42 -14.86 2.88 1.08
C ASP A 42 -15.39 3.29 2.47
N LEU A 43 -14.49 3.65 3.40
CA LEU A 43 -14.87 4.16 4.73
C LEU A 43 -15.64 5.48 4.65
N ILE A 44 -15.21 6.41 3.80
CA ILE A 44 -15.90 7.69 3.57
C ILE A 44 -17.32 7.45 3.02
N LYS A 45 -17.49 6.43 2.17
CA LYS A 45 -18.78 6.02 1.63
C LYS A 45 -19.62 5.18 2.61
N GLY A 46 -19.09 4.85 3.78
CA GLY A 46 -19.75 3.98 4.77
C GLY A 46 -19.85 2.51 4.34
N ILE A 47 -19.04 2.06 3.37
CA ILE A 47 -19.06 0.69 2.86
C ILE A 47 -18.03 -0.15 3.64
N ASN A 48 -18.48 -1.24 4.26
CA ASN A 48 -17.59 -2.17 4.94
C ASN A 48 -16.97 -3.17 3.96
N THR A 49 -15.85 -2.80 3.34
CA THR A 49 -15.11 -3.65 2.41
C THR A 49 -13.95 -4.41 3.08
N GLY A 50 -13.73 -5.65 2.67
CA GLY A 50 -12.48 -6.37 2.97
C GLY A 50 -11.54 -6.27 1.77
N THR A 51 -10.31 -5.82 1.97
CA THR A 51 -9.30 -5.80 0.92
C THR A 51 -8.54 -7.13 0.94
N LEU A 52 -8.58 -7.87 -0.17
CA LEU A 52 -7.82 -9.11 -0.37
C LEU A 52 -6.71 -8.86 -1.38
N VAL A 53 -5.46 -9.15 -1.00
CA VAL A 53 -4.33 -9.16 -1.92
C VAL A 53 -3.83 -10.59 -2.04
N SER A 54 -3.77 -11.10 -3.27
CA SER A 54 -3.20 -12.40 -3.61
C SER A 54 -2.01 -12.24 -4.55
N GLY A 55 -0.95 -12.99 -4.31
CA GLY A 55 0.26 -12.95 -5.13
C GLY A 55 1.00 -14.29 -5.13
N TYR A 56 1.77 -14.52 -6.19
CA TYR A 56 2.64 -15.67 -6.36
C TYR A 56 4.11 -15.26 -6.16
N ARG A 57 4.88 -16.09 -5.46
CA ARG A 57 6.31 -15.85 -5.17
C ARG A 57 7.13 -15.96 -6.47
N GLY A 58 7.94 -14.95 -6.77
CA GLY A 58 8.70 -14.89 -8.04
C GLY A 58 7.99 -14.12 -9.16
N SER A 59 6.78 -13.62 -8.92
CA SER A 59 6.17 -12.61 -9.78
C SER A 59 7.10 -11.39 -9.92
N PRO A 60 7.12 -10.67 -11.07
CA PRO A 60 7.76 -9.37 -11.20
C PRO A 60 7.24 -8.33 -10.17
N VAL A 61 6.05 -8.58 -9.61
CA VAL A 61 5.40 -7.81 -8.55
C VAL A 61 5.56 -8.49 -7.18
N GLY A 62 6.29 -9.60 -7.07
CA GLY A 62 6.58 -10.36 -5.84
C GLY A 62 7.53 -9.67 -4.86
N VAL A 63 7.70 -8.35 -4.99
CA VAL A 63 8.27 -7.47 -3.97
C VAL A 63 7.16 -6.67 -3.27
N LEU A 64 5.93 -6.71 -3.81
CA LEU A 64 4.73 -6.14 -3.21
C LEU A 64 4.37 -6.84 -1.90
N ASP A 65 4.42 -8.18 -1.85
CA ASP A 65 4.21 -8.95 -0.62
C ASP A 65 5.18 -8.53 0.50
N ILE A 66 6.48 -8.35 0.18
CA ILE A 66 7.50 -7.88 1.12
C ILE A 66 7.17 -6.46 1.61
N ASN A 67 6.75 -5.57 0.72
CA ASN A 67 6.39 -4.20 1.09
C ASN A 67 5.08 -4.15 1.91
N LEU A 68 4.12 -5.00 1.62
CA LEU A 68 2.88 -5.14 2.40
C LEU A 68 3.21 -5.67 3.80
N VAL A 69 4.03 -6.72 3.91
CA VAL A 69 4.47 -7.25 5.20
C VAL A 69 5.23 -6.19 6.01
N ARG A 70 6.12 -5.41 5.39
CA ARG A 70 6.83 -4.30 6.07
C ARG A 70 5.89 -3.21 6.56
N ASN A 71 4.79 -2.96 5.84
CA ASN A 71 3.79 -1.95 6.19
C ASN A 71 2.57 -2.54 6.92
N LYS A 72 2.67 -3.76 7.48
CA LYS A 72 1.54 -4.47 8.09
C LYS A 72 0.79 -3.67 9.16
N LYS A 73 1.47 -2.77 9.89
CA LYS A 73 0.86 -1.85 10.87
C LYS A 73 -0.15 -0.88 10.24
N LEU A 74 0.10 -0.46 9.00
CA LEU A 74 -0.81 0.39 8.22
C LEU A 74 -1.96 -0.40 7.59
N LEU A 75 -1.80 -1.73 7.49
CA LEU A 75 -2.68 -2.65 6.77
C LEU A 75 -3.52 -3.51 7.74
N THR A 76 -3.69 -3.10 8.99
CA THR A 76 -4.33 -3.89 10.06
C THR A 76 -5.73 -4.41 9.69
N ASN A 77 -6.40 -3.80 8.70
CA ASN A 77 -7.72 -4.21 8.18
C ASN A 77 -7.69 -4.80 6.75
N ILE A 78 -6.52 -5.15 6.22
CA ILE A 78 -6.34 -5.76 4.89
C ILE A 78 -5.90 -7.21 5.05
N ILE A 79 -6.62 -8.13 4.41
CA ILE A 79 -6.30 -9.55 4.41
C ILE A 79 -5.24 -9.81 3.33
N LEU A 80 -4.05 -10.22 3.78
CA LEU A 80 -2.95 -10.61 2.90
C LEU A 80 -2.92 -12.13 2.78
N THR A 81 -3.13 -12.64 1.57
CA THR A 81 -3.02 -14.08 1.27
C THR A 81 -1.89 -14.30 0.29
N SER A 82 -0.95 -15.19 0.61
CA SER A 82 0.07 -15.66 -0.33
C SER A 82 -0.21 -17.12 -0.66
N PHE A 83 -0.42 -17.43 -1.93
CA PHE A 83 -0.65 -18.80 -2.37
C PHE A 83 0.69 -19.42 -2.76
N GLN A 84 1.08 -20.50 -2.07
CA GLN A 84 2.32 -21.23 -2.35
C GLN A 84 1.95 -22.56 -3.00
N GLU A 85 2.02 -22.63 -4.33
CA GLU A 85 1.95 -23.91 -5.02
C GLU A 85 3.35 -24.53 -5.01
N SER A 86 3.57 -25.49 -4.11
CA SER A 86 4.79 -26.29 -4.06
C SER A 86 4.72 -27.35 -5.16
N THR A 87 4.96 -26.96 -6.41
CA THR A 87 5.36 -27.94 -7.42
C THR A 87 6.82 -28.28 -7.17
N LYS A 88 7.04 -29.28 -6.31
CA LYS A 88 8.27 -30.08 -6.36
C LYS A 88 8.26 -30.80 -7.71
N ILE A 89 9.22 -30.45 -8.57
CA ILE A 89 9.73 -31.37 -9.60
C ILE A 89 11.10 -31.81 -9.10
#